data_AF-A0A6G1IL22-F1
#
_entry.id   AF-A0A6G1IL22-F1
#
_cell.length_a   1.000
_cell.length_b   1.000
_cell.length_c   1.000
_cell.angle_alpha   90.00
_cell.angle_beta   90.00
_cell.angle_gamma   90.00
#
_symmetry.space_group_name_H-M   'P 1'
#
loop_
_entity.id
_entity.type
_entity.pdbx_description
1 polymer ?
#
loop_
_entity_poly.entity_id
_entity_poly.type
_entity_poly.pdbx_seq_one_letter_code
_entity_poly.pdbx_strand_id
1 'polypeptide(L)'
;MDKASRALAEGVPLGVPFSFCALADHSGVFHAILHRRFHGGPSSKQKGEDWQYLTLWEEKALVKFILQMANFSYPVWINFILALAYHLSRREGWQQEW
;
A
#
# COMPACT_ATOMS: atom_id res chain seq x y z
N MET A 1 -2.36 -12.91 8.53
CA MET A 1 -0.94 -12.64 8.83
C MET A 1 -0.22 -12.41 7.52
N ASP A 2 0.53 -11.32 7.36
CA ASP A 2 1.26 -11.02 6.11
C ASP A 2 2.50 -11.91 5.95
N LYS A 3 3.01 -12.02 4.72
CA LYS A 3 4.12 -12.93 4.35
C LYS A 3 5.36 -12.72 5.22
N ALA A 4 5.71 -11.48 5.57
CA ALA A 4 6.88 -11.17 6.39
C ALA A 4 6.67 -11.60 7.85
N SER A 5 5.48 -11.38 8.42
CA SER A 5 5.17 -11.87 9.77
C SER A 5 5.19 -13.39 9.83
N ARG A 6 4.64 -14.07 8.80
CA ARG A 6 4.68 -15.53 8.72
C ARG A 6 6.12 -16.04 8.65
N ALA A 7 6.97 -15.43 7.83
CA ALA A 7 8.39 -15.75 7.77
C ALA A 7 9.10 -15.58 9.12
N LEU A 8 8.82 -14.49 9.86
CA LEU A 8 9.37 -14.30 11.20
C LEU A 8 8.90 -15.35 12.21
N ALA A 9 7.67 -15.86 12.07
CA ALA A 9 7.13 -16.90 12.94
C ALA A 9 7.63 -18.31 12.59
N GLU A 10 7.80 -18.60 11.30
CA GLU A 10 8.36 -19.88 10.80
C GLU A 10 9.85 -20.01 11.13
N GLY A 11 10.58 -18.89 11.16
CA GLY A 11 11.99 -18.88 11.51
C GLY A 11 12.88 -19.54 10.45
N VAL A 12 14.10 -19.87 10.85
CA VAL A 12 15.10 -20.52 10.00
C VAL A 12 15.17 -22.01 10.37
N PRO A 13 15.37 -22.93 9.41
CA PRO A 13 15.52 -24.37 9.69
C PRO A 13 16.56 -24.69 10.77
N LEU A 14 16.31 -25.78 11.50
CA LEU A 14 17.15 -26.25 12.59
C LEU A 14 18.60 -26.43 12.12
N GLY A 15 19.55 -25.81 12.81
CA GLY A 15 20.98 -25.91 12.50
C GLY A 15 21.58 -24.71 11.78
N VAL A 16 20.76 -23.74 11.34
CA VAL A 16 21.24 -22.47 10.77
C VAL A 16 21.10 -21.35 11.81
N PRO A 17 22.17 -20.56 12.06
CA PRO A 17 22.07 -19.39 12.94
C PRO A 17 21.03 -18.38 12.43
N PHE A 18 20.25 -17.82 13.36
CA PHE A 18 19.28 -16.80 13.00
C PHE A 18 19.98 -15.55 12.44
N SER A 19 19.69 -15.24 11.18
CA SER A 19 20.02 -13.95 10.58
C SER A 19 18.92 -13.56 9.60
N PHE A 20 18.69 -12.26 9.42
CA PHE A 20 17.69 -11.77 8.45
C PHE A 20 18.03 -12.18 7.01
N CYS A 21 19.30 -12.38 6.68
CA CYS A 21 19.73 -12.90 5.38
C CYS A 21 19.34 -14.37 5.22
N ALA A 22 19.70 -15.22 6.18
CA ALA A 22 19.33 -16.64 6.14
C ALA A 22 17.80 -16.84 6.13
N LEU A 23 17.07 -16.00 6.85
CA LEU A 23 15.62 -16.01 6.83
C LEU A 23 15.04 -15.53 5.48
N ALA A 24 15.68 -14.56 4.84
CA ALA A 24 15.29 -14.10 3.51
C ALA A 24 15.47 -15.19 2.44
N ASP A 25 16.60 -15.90 2.49
CA ASP A 25 16.91 -17.01 1.58
C ASP A 25 15.90 -18.15 1.74
N HIS A 26 15.48 -18.45 2.98
CA HIS A 26 14.49 -19.49 3.26
C HIS A 26 13.05 -19.09 2.90
N SER A 27 12.63 -17.88 3.27
CA SER A 27 11.23 -17.43 3.14
C SER A 27 10.90 -16.76 1.80
N GLY A 28 11.92 -16.41 1.01
CA GLY A 28 11.78 -15.60 -0.20
C GLY A 28 11.18 -14.22 0.08
N VAL A 29 11.43 -13.66 1.27
CA VAL A 29 11.08 -12.29 1.67
C VAL A 29 12.37 -11.52 1.85
N PHE A 30 12.50 -10.39 1.17
CA PHE A 30 13.71 -9.58 1.25
C PHE A 30 14.07 -9.19 2.69
N HIS A 31 15.34 -9.33 3.07
CA HIS A 31 15.80 -9.18 4.46
C HIS A 31 15.45 -7.82 5.08
N ALA A 32 15.42 -6.73 4.29
CA ALA A 32 15.05 -5.40 4.80
C ALA A 32 13.57 -5.31 5.17
N ILE A 33 12.70 -6.05 4.48
CA ILE A 33 11.28 -6.16 4.81
C ILE A 33 11.11 -6.90 6.14
N LEU A 34 11.86 -7.99 6.33
CA LEU A 34 11.87 -8.76 7.58
C LEU A 34 12.38 -7.92 8.75
N HIS A 35 13.52 -7.24 8.58
CA HIS A 35 14.10 -6.35 9.59
C HIS A 35 13.11 -5.24 9.99
N ARG A 36 12.52 -4.55 9.01
CA ARG A 36 11.51 -3.51 9.26
C ARG A 36 10.29 -4.06 10.00
N ARG A 37 9.83 -5.27 9.66
CA ARG A 37 8.66 -5.90 10.29
C ARG A 37 8.97 -6.34 11.73
N PHE A 38 10.16 -6.87 11.98
CA PHE A 38 10.64 -7.27 13.31
C PHE A 38 10.65 -6.08 14.29
N HIS A 39 11.03 -4.89 13.80
CA HIS A 39 10.96 -3.64 14.57
C HIS A 39 9.57 -3.00 14.64
N GLY A 40 8.50 -3.75 14.35
CA GLY A 40 7.12 -3.26 14.48
C GLY A 40 6.60 -2.42 13.30
N GLY A 41 7.30 -2.40 12.16
CA GLY A 41 6.84 -1.68 10.99
C GLY A 41 5.51 -2.25 10.42
N PRO A 42 4.57 -1.40 9.94
CA PRO A 42 3.32 -1.85 9.35
C PRO A 42 3.55 -2.69 8.08
N SER A 43 2.67 -3.65 7.84
CA SER A 43 2.69 -4.44 6.61
C SER A 43 2.36 -3.57 5.40
N SER A 44 2.71 -4.01 4.19
CA SER A 44 2.33 -3.25 2.97
C SER A 44 0.82 -3.11 2.82
N LYS A 45 0.04 -4.12 3.25
CA LYS A 45 -1.43 -4.06 3.23
C LYS A 45 -1.95 -3.01 4.21
N GLN A 46 -1.44 -3.03 5.43
CA GLN A 46 -1.82 -2.06 6.47
C GLN A 46 -1.40 -0.64 6.09
N LYS A 47 -0.21 -0.47 5.51
CA LYS A 47 0.16 0.80 4.87
C LYS A 47 -0.80 1.21 3.78
N GLY A 48 -1.26 0.28 2.96
CA GLY A 48 -2.26 0.54 1.92
C GLY A 48 -3.56 1.06 2.52
N GLU A 49 -4.05 0.44 3.58
CA GLU A 49 -5.23 0.89 4.34
C GLU A 49 -5.00 2.27 4.98
N ASP A 50 -3.84 2.49 5.61
CA ASP A 50 -3.48 3.80 6.20
C ASP A 50 -3.28 4.89 5.13
N TRP A 51 -2.96 4.50 3.88
CA TRP A 51 -2.79 5.40 2.73
C TRP A 51 -4.04 5.52 1.87
N GLN A 52 -5.16 4.87 2.23
CA GLN A 52 -6.45 5.09 1.57
C GLN A 52 -7.01 6.46 1.98
N TYR A 53 -6.58 7.50 1.26
CA TYR A 53 -7.05 8.88 1.42
C TYR A 53 -8.45 9.12 0.84
N LEU A 54 -8.89 8.26 -0.07
CA LEU A 54 -10.17 8.38 -0.77
C LEU A 54 -11.13 7.30 -0.27
N THR A 55 -12.38 7.68 -0.04
CA THR A 55 -13.46 6.74 0.16
C THR A 55 -13.67 5.91 -1.12
N LEU A 56 -14.24 4.70 -0.97
CA LEU A 56 -14.50 3.79 -2.09
C LEU A 56 -15.30 4.44 -3.24
N TRP A 57 -16.15 5.43 -2.92
CA TRP A 57 -16.92 6.17 -3.91
C TRP A 57 -16.06 7.21 -4.65
N GLU A 58 -15.22 7.96 -3.94
CA GLU A 58 -14.33 8.94 -4.54
C GLU A 58 -13.27 8.28 -5.43
N GLU A 59 -12.74 7.11 -5.04
CA GLU A 59 -11.86 6.30 -5.88
C GLU A 59 -12.56 5.90 -7.19
N LYS A 60 -13.83 5.43 -7.11
CA LYS A 60 -14.62 5.06 -8.30
C LYS A 60 -14.84 6.25 -9.23
N ALA A 61 -15.12 7.43 -8.67
CA ALA A 61 -15.29 8.65 -9.46
C ALA A 61 -13.99 9.05 -10.18
N LEU A 62 -12.86 9.00 -9.48
CA LEU A 62 -11.54 9.28 -10.03
C LEU A 62 -11.14 8.29 -11.13
N VAL A 63 -11.36 6.99 -10.92
CA VAL A 63 -11.08 5.94 -11.92
C VAL A 63 -11.94 6.15 -13.17
N LYS A 64 -13.24 6.45 -13.01
CA LYS A 64 -14.14 6.74 -14.13
C LYS A 64 -13.66 7.95 -14.94
N PHE A 65 -13.22 9.01 -14.26
CA PHE A 65 -12.66 10.20 -14.91
C PHE A 65 -11.38 9.89 -15.70
N ILE A 66 -10.44 9.14 -15.12
CA ILE A 66 -9.18 8.76 -15.80
C ILE A 66 -9.47 7.88 -17.02
N LEU A 67 -10.39 6.93 -16.91
CA LEU A 67 -10.83 6.09 -18.04
C LEU A 67 -11.45 6.92 -19.16
N GLN A 68 -12.26 7.92 -18.83
CA GLN A 68 -12.81 8.85 -19.82
C GLN A 68 -11.69 9.62 -20.53
N MET A 69 -10.72 10.17 -19.80
CA MET A 69 -9.58 10.89 -20.37
C MET A 69 -8.74 10.00 -21.31
N ALA A 70 -8.52 8.74 -20.93
CA ALA A 70 -7.84 7.76 -21.77
C ALA A 70 -8.61 7.46 -23.06
N ASN A 71 -9.95 7.34 -22.99
CA ASN A 71 -10.80 7.18 -24.16
C ASN A 71 -10.75 8.41 -25.10
N PHE A 72 -10.55 9.60 -24.54
CA PHE A 72 -10.32 10.83 -25.31
C PHE A 72 -8.87 10.99 -25.80
N SER A 73 -8.02 9.96 -25.64
CA SER A 73 -6.60 9.99 -26.00
C SER A 73 -5.78 11.07 -25.27
N TYR A 74 -6.27 11.54 -24.12
CA TYR A 74 -5.53 12.42 -23.21
C TYR A 74 -4.98 11.60 -22.04
N PRO A 75 -3.71 11.17 -22.08
CA PRO A 75 -3.12 10.45 -20.96
C PRO A 75 -2.96 11.40 -19.75
N VAL A 76 -3.63 11.07 -18.65
CA VAL A 76 -3.44 11.76 -17.36
C VAL A 76 -2.11 11.31 -16.77
N TRP A 77 -1.20 12.24 -16.52
CA TRP A 77 0.08 11.89 -15.88
C TRP A 77 -0.14 11.50 -14.42
N ILE A 78 0.67 10.56 -13.94
CA ILE A 78 0.58 10.04 -12.56
C ILE A 78 0.69 11.13 -11.49
N ASN A 79 1.44 12.20 -11.77
CA ASN A 79 1.58 13.35 -10.88
C ASN A 79 0.26 14.10 -10.65
N PHE A 80 -0.66 14.07 -11.62
CA PHE A 80 -1.98 14.70 -11.48
C PHE A 80 -2.96 13.85 -10.69
N ILE A 81 -2.76 12.54 -10.58
CA ILE A 81 -3.69 11.66 -9.85
C ILE A 81 -3.74 12.03 -8.37
N LEU A 82 -2.60 12.28 -7.74
CA LEU A 82 -2.54 12.76 -6.35
C LEU A 82 -3.19 14.14 -6.17
N ALA A 83 -2.98 15.06 -7.11
CA ALA A 83 -3.62 16.38 -7.07
C ALA A 83 -5.15 16.26 -7.22
N LEU A 84 -5.64 15.42 -8.13
CA LEU A 84 -7.07 15.17 -8.34
C LEU A 84 -7.71 14.51 -7.12
N ALA A 85 -7.06 13.51 -6.52
CA ALA A 85 -7.49 12.87 -5.29
C ALA A 85 -7.64 13.90 -4.15
N TYR A 86 -6.65 14.77 -3.98
CA TYR A 86 -6.67 15.83 -2.99
C TYR A 86 -7.77 16.88 -3.22
N HIS A 87 -8.09 17.16 -4.49
CA HIS A 87 -9.19 18.07 -4.83
C HIS A 87 -10.58 17.43 -4.65
N LEU A 88 -10.70 16.11 -4.81
CA LEU A 88 -11.93 15.36 -4.53
C LEU A 88 -12.21 15.32 -3.03
N SER A 89 -11.24 14.87 -2.23
CA SER A 89 -11.40 14.71 -0.77
C SER A 89 -11.69 16.02 -0.03
N ARG A 90 -11.25 17.17 -0.56
CA ARG A 90 -11.50 18.48 0.05
C ARG A 90 -12.91 19.03 -0.26
N ARG A 91 -13.59 18.58 -1.32
CA ARG A 91 -14.90 19.14 -1.71
C ARG A 91 -16.05 18.64 -0.83
N GLU A 92 -15.90 17.50 -0.17
CA GLU A 92 -16.92 16.91 0.72
C GLU A 92 -16.90 17.50 2.15
N GLY A 93 -15.87 18.27 2.53
CA GLY A 93 -15.79 18.94 3.83
C GLY A 93 -16.81 20.05 4.08
N TRP A 94 -17.67 20.36 3.11
CA TRP A 94 -18.69 21.42 3.18
C TRP A 94 -20.14 20.88 3.08
N GLN A 95 -20.34 19.55 3.09
CA GLN A 95 -21.66 18.91 2.92
C GLN A 95 -22.11 18.08 4.14
N GLN A 96 -21.44 18.16 5.30
CA GLN A 96 -21.80 17.44 6.54
C GLN A 96 -22.28 18.34 7.70
N GLU A 97 -22.82 19.51 7.42
CA GLU A 97 -23.75 20.17 8.35
C GLU A 97 -25.12 20.14 7.68
N TRP A 98 -26.02 19.25 8.15
CA TRP A 98 -27.49 19.34 8.24
C TRP A 98 -28.06 17.97 8.61
#